data_AF-Q4A6Y7-F1
#
_entry.id   AF-Q4A6Y7-F1
#
_cell.length_a   1.000
_cell.length_b   1.000
_cell.length_c   1.000
_cell.angle_alpha   90.00
_cell.angle_beta   90.00
_cell.angle_gamma   90.00
#
_symmetry.space_group_name_H-M   'P 1'
#
loop_
_entity.id
_entity.type
_entity.pdbx_description
1 polymer ?
#
loop_
_entity_poly.entity_id
_entity_poly.type
_entity_poly.pdbx_seq_one_letter_code
_entity_poly.pdbx_strand_id
1 'polypeptide(L)'
;MKMNKKHKFLTFLFLLILAGASGSAIYFLYQNDWKLKKDKASDSDKRFEFTSQENVFPDLDAEYFQKYIKLNSQNKEEIKQEIVLPIVSDVLSRLKSAEGKVEFDYTVKNTKNIEIYFKYKNGSNYQTKAYLVYLD
;
A
#
# COMPACT_ATOMS: atom_id res chain seq x y z
N MET A 1 45.23 -45.02 0.14
CA MET A 1 44.43 -46.21 0.48
C MET A 1 43.49 -46.52 -0.68
N LYS A 2 43.73 -47.60 -1.46
CA LYS A 2 42.92 -47.93 -2.65
C LYS A 2 41.56 -48.49 -2.18
N MET A 3 40.49 -47.71 -2.27
CA MET A 3 39.14 -48.17 -1.94
C MET A 3 38.66 -49.23 -2.93
N ASN A 4 38.20 -50.36 -2.39
CA ASN A 4 37.61 -51.46 -3.15
C ASN A 4 36.35 -51.00 -3.90
N LYS A 5 36.14 -51.49 -5.13
CA LYS A 5 35.05 -51.06 -6.03
C LYS A 5 33.65 -51.14 -5.37
N LYS A 6 33.44 -52.11 -4.47
CA LYS A 6 32.20 -52.26 -3.70
C LYS A 6 31.93 -51.11 -2.72
N HIS A 7 32.97 -50.55 -2.08
CA HIS A 7 32.82 -49.39 -1.18
C HIS A 7 32.57 -48.08 -1.93
N LYS A 8 33.10 -47.95 -3.15
CA LYS A 8 32.79 -46.80 -4.02
C LYS A 8 31.32 -46.78 -4.45
N PHE A 9 30.74 -47.95 -4.71
CA PHE A 9 29.33 -48.07 -5.03
C PHE A 9 28.43 -47.75 -3.82
N LEU A 10 28.78 -48.27 -2.63
CA LEU A 10 28.02 -48.01 -1.41
C LEU A 10 28.04 -46.52 -1.01
N THR A 11 29.19 -45.86 -1.14
CA THR A 11 29.33 -44.42 -0.87
C THR A 11 28.58 -43.55 -1.87
N PHE A 12 28.53 -43.95 -3.14
CA PHE A 12 27.73 -43.29 -4.17
C PHE A 12 26.21 -43.40 -3.88
N LEU A 13 25.74 -44.58 -3.46
CA LEU A 13 24.34 -44.80 -3.09
C LEU A 13 23.92 -43.94 -1.89
N PHE A 14 24.81 -43.80 -0.88
CA PHE A 14 24.54 -43.00 0.31
C PHE A 14 24.45 -41.49 0.00
N LEU A 15 25.31 -40.98 -0.89
CA LEU A 15 25.26 -39.58 -1.35
C LEU A 15 23.96 -39.27 -2.13
N LEU A 16 23.46 -40.21 -2.92
CA LEU A 16 22.20 -40.06 -3.66
C LEU A 16 20.98 -39.96 -2.73
N ILE A 17 20.95 -40.72 -1.64
CA ILE A 17 19.87 -40.67 -0.64
C ILE A 17 19.91 -39.35 0.14
N LEU A 18 21.10 -38.85 0.48
CA LEU A 18 21.27 -37.55 1.14
C LEU A 18 20.81 -36.36 0.28
N ALA A 19 21.05 -36.41 -1.03
CA ALA A 19 20.58 -35.38 -1.96
C ALA A 19 19.05 -35.41 -2.20
N GLY A 20 18.42 -36.60 -2.10
CA GLY A 20 16.97 -36.73 -2.19
C GLY A 20 16.22 -36.20 -0.96
N ALA A 21 16.81 -36.31 0.23
CA ALA A 21 16.20 -35.88 1.49
C ALA A 21 16.21 -34.34 1.70
N SER A 22 17.15 -33.62 1.08
CA SER A 22 17.22 -32.16 1.20
C SER A 22 16.15 -31.44 0.36
N GLY A 23 15.70 -32.05 -0.75
CA GLY A 23 14.65 -31.47 -1.61
C GLY A 23 13.26 -31.48 -0.98
N SER A 24 12.90 -32.56 -0.28
CA SER A 24 11.59 -32.71 0.37
C SER A 24 11.44 -31.81 1.60
N ALA A 25 12.52 -31.58 2.37
CA ALA A 25 12.50 -30.66 3.52
C ALA A 25 12.25 -29.20 3.10
N ILE A 26 12.86 -28.74 2.00
CA ILE A 26 12.64 -27.38 1.49
C ILE A 26 11.21 -27.20 0.97
N TYR A 27 10.65 -28.21 0.29
CA TYR A 27 9.26 -28.17 -0.19
C TYR A 27 8.23 -28.09 0.94
N PHE A 28 8.44 -28.84 2.04
CA PHE A 28 7.58 -28.77 3.23
C PHE A 28 7.66 -27.43 3.96
N LEU A 29 8.85 -26.83 4.07
CA LEU A 29 9.01 -25.50 4.66
C LEU A 29 8.32 -24.41 3.82
N TYR A 30 8.43 -24.46 2.49
CA TYR A 30 7.78 -23.49 1.59
C TYR A 30 6.24 -23.59 1.62
N GLN A 31 5.68 -24.80 1.74
CA GLN A 31 4.22 -24.99 1.82
C GLN A 31 3.64 -24.49 3.15
N ASN A 32 4.40 -24.57 4.24
CA ASN A 32 3.95 -24.13 5.56
C ASN A 32 3.91 -22.59 5.66
N ASP A 33 4.87 -21.88 5.07
CA ASP A 33 4.87 -20.41 5.02
C ASP A 33 3.72 -19.84 4.18
N TRP A 34 3.28 -20.56 3.13
CA TRP A 34 2.14 -20.15 2.31
C TRP A 34 0.79 -20.40 2.99
N LYS A 35 0.67 -21.44 3.84
CA LYS A 35 -0.53 -21.67 4.66
C LYS A 35 -0.60 -20.73 5.87
N LEU A 36 0.52 -20.45 6.52
CA LEU A 36 0.59 -19.50 7.65
C LEU A 36 0.30 -18.05 7.27
N LYS A 37 0.42 -17.68 5.98
CA LYS A 37 -0.02 -16.36 5.48
C LYS A 37 -1.50 -16.30 5.12
N LYS A 38 -2.16 -17.44 4.86
CA LYS A 38 -3.60 -17.50 4.59
C LYS A 38 -4.44 -17.51 5.88
N ASP A 39 -3.92 -18.11 6.94
CA ASP A 39 -4.66 -18.22 8.23
C ASP A 39 -4.42 -17.03 9.18
N LYS A 40 -3.56 -16.06 8.81
CA LYS A 40 -3.43 -14.76 9.52
C LYS A 40 -4.28 -13.64 8.91
N ALA A 41 -5.18 -13.96 7.99
CA ALA A 41 -6.17 -13.03 7.46
C ALA A 41 -7.54 -13.12 8.16
N SER A 42 -7.67 -13.95 9.20
CA SER A 42 -8.90 -14.11 9.98
C SER A 42 -8.54 -14.18 11.47
N ASP A 43 -9.23 -13.41 12.31
CA ASP A 43 -9.09 -13.35 13.78
C ASP A 43 -7.90 -12.55 14.39
N SER A 44 -7.76 -11.31 13.96
CA SER A 44 -7.56 -10.25 14.96
C SER A 44 -8.59 -9.15 14.76
N ASP A 45 -9.83 -9.47 15.12
CA ASP A 45 -10.80 -8.50 15.64
C ASP A 45 -10.26 -7.99 17.01
N LYS A 46 -9.09 -7.35 16.98
CA LYS A 46 -8.78 -6.33 17.96
C LYS A 46 -9.72 -5.21 17.60
N ARG A 47 -10.88 -5.22 18.24
CA ARG A 47 -11.67 -4.01 18.46
C ARG A 47 -10.73 -3.03 19.15
N PHE A 48 -9.97 -2.29 18.35
CA PHE A 48 -9.44 -1.02 18.77
C PHE A 48 -10.66 -0.28 19.28
N GLU A 49 -10.68 0.02 20.58
CA GLU A 49 -11.47 1.13 21.06
C GLU A 49 -11.13 2.29 20.14
N PHE A 50 -12.05 2.60 19.22
CA PHE A 50 -12.11 3.90 18.58
C PHE A 50 -12.44 4.87 19.72
N THR A 51 -11.44 5.23 20.52
CA THR A 51 -11.36 6.60 20.98
C THR A 51 -11.50 7.40 19.70
N SER A 52 -12.61 8.12 19.54
CA SER A 52 -12.92 8.87 18.32
C SER A 52 -11.81 9.89 18.11
N GLN A 53 -10.73 9.47 17.44
CA GLN A 53 -9.69 10.38 17.02
C GLN A 53 -10.39 11.30 16.05
N GLU A 54 -10.53 12.55 16.47
CA GLU A 54 -11.13 13.58 15.65
C GLU A 54 -10.45 13.54 14.28
N ASN A 55 -11.26 13.45 13.22
CA ASN A 55 -10.71 13.41 11.87
C ASN A 55 -9.98 14.73 11.61
N VAL A 56 -8.67 14.64 11.38
CA VAL A 56 -7.81 15.82 11.20
C VAL A 56 -8.06 16.46 9.83
N PHE A 57 -8.50 15.66 8.86
CA PHE A 57 -8.81 16.12 7.51
C PHE A 57 -10.20 16.76 7.43
N PRO A 58 -10.36 17.87 6.67
CA PRO A 58 -11.66 18.46 6.43
C PRO A 58 -12.58 17.50 5.66
N ASP A 59 -13.89 17.62 5.87
CA ASP A 59 -14.85 16.91 5.03
C ASP A 59 -15.23 17.81 3.86
N LEU A 60 -14.68 17.47 2.69
CA LEU A 60 -14.90 18.15 1.41
C LEU A 60 -15.49 17.15 0.43
N ASP A 61 -16.54 17.56 -0.28
CA ASP A 61 -17.14 16.79 -1.36
C ASP A 61 -16.45 17.10 -2.70
N ALA A 62 -16.90 16.43 -3.76
CA ALA A 62 -16.34 16.65 -5.09
C ALA A 62 -16.74 18.01 -5.70
N GLU A 63 -17.92 18.53 -5.35
CA GLU A 63 -18.41 19.83 -5.81
C GLU A 63 -17.50 20.97 -5.32
N TYR A 64 -16.97 20.85 -4.11
CA TYR A 64 -15.99 21.78 -3.56
C TYR A 64 -14.78 22.03 -4.47
N PHE A 65 -14.36 21.03 -5.24
CA PHE A 65 -13.16 21.12 -6.09
C PHE A 65 -13.44 21.73 -7.47
N GLN A 66 -14.71 21.95 -7.86
CA GLN A 66 -15.07 22.55 -9.14
C GLN A 66 -14.44 23.94 -9.33
N LYS A 67 -14.21 24.69 -8.23
CA LYS A 67 -13.53 25.99 -8.26
C LYS A 67 -12.09 25.97 -8.79
N TYR A 68 -11.45 24.80 -8.83
CA TYR A 68 -10.08 24.62 -9.34
C TYR A 68 -10.03 24.25 -10.83
N ILE A 69 -11.16 23.84 -11.39
CA ILE A 69 -11.26 23.44 -12.78
C ILE A 69 -11.26 24.69 -13.65
N LYS A 70 -10.47 24.64 -14.72
CA LYS A 70 -10.34 25.75 -15.67
C LYS A 70 -10.74 25.28 -17.07
N LEU A 71 -11.22 26.23 -17.86
CA LEU A 71 -11.43 26.04 -19.28
C LEU A 71 -10.08 26.00 -20.00
N ASN A 72 -9.96 25.09 -20.97
CA ASN A 72 -8.83 25.04 -21.88
C ASN A 72 -9.01 26.03 -23.05
N SER A 73 -8.07 26.05 -23.99
CA SER A 73 -8.09 26.93 -25.17
C SER A 73 -9.28 26.71 -26.12
N GLN A 74 -10.05 25.63 -25.94
CA GLN A 74 -11.25 25.30 -26.70
C GLN A 74 -12.54 25.57 -25.91
N ASN A 75 -12.48 26.32 -24.80
CA ASN A 75 -13.59 26.53 -23.87
C ASN A 75 -14.20 25.22 -23.32
N LYS A 76 -13.38 24.17 -23.17
CA LYS A 76 -13.80 22.92 -22.52
C LYS A 76 -13.16 22.81 -21.14
N GLU A 77 -13.93 22.36 -20.17
CA GLU A 77 -13.40 22.03 -18.85
C GLU A 77 -12.42 20.87 -18.95
N GLU A 78 -11.28 21.02 -18.29
CA GLU A 78 -10.23 20.01 -18.29
C GLU A 78 -9.55 19.97 -16.92
N ILE A 79 -9.42 18.77 -16.36
CA ILE A 79 -8.64 18.55 -15.15
C ILE A 79 -7.17 18.34 -15.55
N LYS A 80 -6.31 19.25 -15.07
CA LYS A 80 -4.86 19.21 -15.26
C LYS A 80 -4.14 19.04 -13.94
N GLN A 81 -2.96 18.41 -13.97
CA GLN A 81 -2.09 18.23 -12.81
C GLN A 81 -1.79 19.52 -12.05
N GLU A 82 -1.77 20.68 -12.74
CA GLU A 82 -1.53 22.00 -12.15
C GLU A 82 -2.51 22.35 -11.00
N ILE A 83 -3.69 21.75 -10.95
CA ILE A 83 -4.69 22.01 -9.91
C ILE A 83 -4.37 21.32 -8.58
N VAL A 84 -3.48 20.31 -8.59
CA VAL A 84 -3.20 19.48 -7.41
C VAL A 84 -2.60 20.30 -6.28
N LEU A 85 -1.58 21.11 -6.55
CA LEU A 85 -0.92 21.90 -5.50
C LEU A 85 -1.84 22.95 -4.85
N PRO A 86 -2.66 23.72 -5.60
CA PRO A 86 -3.70 24.56 -5.02
C PRO A 86 -4.67 23.80 -4.11
N ILE A 87 -5.14 22.61 -4.54
CA ILE A 87 -6.05 21.78 -3.74
C ILE A 87 -5.36 21.31 -2.46
N VAL A 88 -4.14 20.78 -2.58
CA VAL A 88 -3.33 20.36 -1.43
C VAL A 88 -3.16 21.51 -0.45
N SER A 89 -2.76 22.69 -0.92
CA SER A 89 -2.57 23.87 -0.08
C SER A 89 -3.85 24.26 0.68
N ASP A 90 -5.00 24.28 0.01
CA ASP A 90 -6.29 24.60 0.62
C ASP A 90 -6.74 23.53 1.63
N VAL A 91 -6.57 22.23 1.32
CA VAL A 91 -6.84 21.14 2.27
C VAL A 91 -5.97 21.26 3.51
N LEU A 92 -4.66 21.51 3.33
CA LEU A 92 -3.71 21.68 4.44
C LEU A 92 -4.07 22.90 5.31
N SER A 93 -4.55 23.99 4.71
CA SER A 93 -4.97 25.19 5.45
C SER A 93 -6.19 24.95 6.37
N ARG A 94 -6.94 23.88 6.10
CA ARG A 94 -8.17 23.49 6.81
C ARG A 94 -7.97 22.31 7.76
N LEU A 95 -6.72 21.83 7.92
CA LEU A 95 -6.42 20.75 8.86
C LEU A 95 -6.76 21.19 10.27
N LYS A 96 -7.44 20.30 11.00
CA LYS A 96 -7.77 20.50 12.42
C LYS A 96 -6.60 20.13 13.33
N SER A 97 -5.37 20.42 12.92
CA SER A 97 -4.16 20.13 13.70
C SER A 97 -3.05 21.12 13.40
N ALA A 98 -2.37 21.58 14.46
CA ALA A 98 -1.24 22.49 14.38
C ALA A 98 0.13 21.78 14.26
N GLU A 99 0.16 20.47 14.46
CA GLU A 99 1.41 19.68 14.53
C GLU A 99 1.35 18.44 13.64
N GLY A 100 2.51 17.86 13.34
CA GLY A 100 2.64 16.62 12.58
C GLY A 100 3.14 16.80 11.15
N LYS A 101 3.32 15.68 10.46
CA LYS A 101 3.79 15.62 9.08
C LYS A 101 2.65 15.17 8.18
N VAL A 102 2.41 15.91 7.11
CA VAL A 102 1.52 15.47 6.02
C VAL A 102 2.35 15.10 4.81
N GLU A 103 2.07 13.93 4.27
CA GLU A 103 2.55 13.46 2.98
C GLU A 103 1.34 13.39 2.05
N PHE A 104 1.52 13.75 0.78
CA PHE A 104 0.49 13.59 -0.22
C PHE A 104 1.05 12.97 -1.49
N ASP A 105 0.18 12.27 -2.21
CA ASP A 105 0.44 11.74 -3.54
C ASP A 105 -0.84 11.93 -4.38
N TYR A 106 -0.76 11.82 -5.70
CA TYR A 106 -1.93 11.93 -6.56
C TYR A 106 -1.80 11.05 -7.79
N THR A 107 -2.96 10.65 -8.31
CA THR A 107 -3.05 9.89 -9.57
C THR A 107 -4.02 10.60 -10.50
N VAL A 108 -3.54 10.97 -11.68
CA VAL A 108 -4.39 11.44 -12.78
C VAL A 108 -4.95 10.21 -13.48
N LYS A 109 -6.24 9.91 -13.26
CA LYS A 109 -6.90 8.75 -13.89
C LYS A 109 -7.23 9.03 -15.36
N ASN A 110 -7.65 10.25 -15.67
CA ASN A 110 -7.91 10.76 -17.02
C ASN A 110 -8.08 12.29 -16.98
N THR A 111 -8.43 12.92 -18.12
CA THR A 111 -8.68 14.38 -18.24
C THR A 111 -9.89 14.87 -17.43
N LYS A 112 -10.65 13.97 -16.81
CA LYS A 112 -11.84 14.24 -16.01
C LYS A 112 -11.72 13.81 -14.55
N ASN A 113 -10.60 13.21 -14.12
CA ASN A 113 -10.51 12.63 -12.79
C ASN A 113 -9.08 12.68 -12.25
N ILE A 114 -8.92 13.30 -11.08
CA ILE A 114 -7.71 13.22 -10.27
C ILE A 114 -8.10 12.72 -8.87
N GLU A 115 -7.31 11.80 -8.36
CA GLU A 115 -7.42 11.35 -6.97
C GLU A 115 -6.20 11.82 -6.19
N ILE A 116 -6.42 12.50 -5.07
CA ILE A 116 -5.35 13.02 -4.22
C ILE A 116 -5.41 12.30 -2.88
N TYR A 117 -4.33 11.62 -2.54
CA TYR A 117 -4.16 10.85 -1.33
C TYR A 117 -3.35 11.63 -0.31
N PHE A 118 -3.85 11.72 0.91
CA PHE A 118 -3.17 12.35 2.03
C PHE A 118 -2.90 11.33 3.13
N LYS A 119 -1.73 11.47 3.75
CA LYS A 119 -1.32 10.73 4.92
C LYS A 119 -0.79 11.71 5.96
N TYR A 120 -1.46 11.76 7.10
CA TYR A 120 -1.06 12.54 8.26
C TYR A 120 -0.39 11.63 9.29
N LYS A 121 0.71 12.08 9.89
CA LYS A 121 1.41 11.39 10.97
C LYS A 121 1.78 12.37 12.09
N ASN A 122 1.36 12.05 13.32
CA ASN A 122 1.80 12.76 14.52
C ASN A 122 2.12 11.75 15.63
N GLY A 123 3.42 11.61 15.94
CA GLY A 123 3.91 10.55 16.82
C GLY A 123 3.57 9.14 16.31
N SER A 124 2.80 8.39 17.10
CA SER A 124 2.28 7.06 16.76
C SER A 124 0.95 7.10 15.99
N ASN A 125 0.26 8.24 15.96
CA ASN A 125 -1.02 8.37 15.27
C ASN A 125 -0.81 8.59 13.78
N TYR A 126 -1.60 7.90 12.96
CA TYR A 126 -1.67 8.12 11.53
C TYR A 126 -3.12 8.17 11.07
N GLN A 127 -3.40 9.05 10.12
CA GLN A 127 -4.70 9.14 9.44
C GLN A 127 -4.46 9.26 7.95
N THR A 128 -5.40 8.75 7.15
CA THR A 128 -5.35 8.84 5.69
C THR A 128 -6.69 9.29 5.15
N LYS A 129 -6.68 10.13 4.11
CA LYS A 129 -7.88 10.58 3.41
C LYS A 129 -7.59 10.68 1.92
N ALA A 130 -8.54 10.31 1.08
CA ALA A 130 -8.48 10.50 -0.36
C ALA A 130 -9.60 11.45 -0.79
N TYR A 131 -9.29 12.39 -1.67
CA TYR A 131 -10.27 13.25 -2.31
C TYR A 131 -10.31 12.95 -3.81
N LEU A 132 -11.51 12.79 -4.33
CA LEU A 132 -11.74 12.63 -5.76
C LEU A 132 -12.18 13.98 -6.33
N VAL A 133 -11.43 14.45 -7.32
CA VAL A 133 -11.76 15.62 -8.13
C VAL A 133 -12.24 15.10 -9.46
N TYR A 134 -13.48 15.39 -9.84
CA TYR A 134 -14.05 14.95 -11.11
C TYR A 134 -14.80 16.06 -11.84
N LEU A 135 -14.87 15.94 -13.17
CA LEU A 135 -15.79 16.70 -14.00
C LEU A 135 -17.09 15.92 -14.15
N ASP A 136 -18.22 16.56 -13.85
CA ASP A 136 -19.56 16.01 -14.13
C ASP A 136 -19.80 15.81 -15.65
#